data_AF-A0A4R7X184-F1
#
_entry.id   AF-A0A4R7X184-F1
#
_cell.length_a   1.000
_cell.length_b   1.000
_cell.length_c   1.000
_cell.angle_alpha   90.00
_cell.angle_beta   90.00
_cell.angle_gamma   90.00
#
_symmetry.space_group_name_H-M   'P 1'
#
loop_
_entity.id
_entity.type
_entity.pdbx_description
1 polymer ?
#
loop_
_entity_poly.entity_id
_entity_poly.type
_entity_poly.pdbx_seq_one_letter_code
_entity_poly.pdbx_strand_id
1 'polypeptide(L)'
;MIIGAVLIFTWLILLLRYPAKALPVSLAAAAGLGIVAGMVIWQDKRDAQRLERLQPRLNYAPEKCPTGRPLLVLIDNGNDVPLRELRWKVAAYAPGDTVNLAEDTYAAPRYRGPGELLPGSQWQDCLPLPPLRAGYRPQTLEFRAEGLQGNFSD
;
A
#
# COMPACT_ATOMS: atom_id res chain seq x y z
N MET A 1 -28.40 -16.99 -14.25
CA MET A 1 -29.16 -15.80 -13.82
C MET A 1 -30.56 -16.12 -13.28
N ILE A 2 -31.29 -17.09 -13.86
CA ILE A 2 -32.64 -17.48 -13.43
C ILE A 2 -32.69 -17.94 -11.96
N ILE A 3 -31.72 -18.75 -11.52
CA ILE A 3 -31.64 -19.27 -10.15
C ILE A 3 -31.52 -18.13 -9.13
N GLY A 4 -30.70 -17.11 -9.42
CA GLY A 4 -30.56 -15.93 -8.57
C GLY A 4 -31.86 -15.12 -8.49
N ALA A 5 -32.56 -14.95 -9.63
CA ALA A 5 -33.84 -14.26 -9.67
C ALA A 5 -34.92 -15.00 -8.84
N VAL A 6 -35.02 -16.33 -8.98
CA VAL A 6 -35.97 -17.15 -8.21
C VAL A 6 -35.71 -17.07 -6.70
N LEU A 7 -34.43 -17.08 -6.27
CA LEU A 7 -34.06 -16.91 -4.87
C LEU A 7 -34.48 -15.54 -4.32
N ILE A 8 -34.23 -14.47 -5.07
CA ILE A 8 -34.61 -13.10 -4.69
C ILE A 8 -36.14 -12.98 -4.57
N PHE A 9 -36.89 -13.50 -5.54
CA PHE A 9 -38.36 -13.48 -5.51
C PHE A 9 -38.92 -14.29 -4.34
N THR A 10 -38.36 -15.47 -4.07
CA THR A 10 -38.77 -16.32 -2.93
C THR A 10 -38.51 -15.60 -1.61
N TRP A 11 -37.36 -14.95 -1.47
CA TRP A 11 -37.03 -14.14 -0.29
C TRP A 11 -37.99 -12.95 -0.11
N LEU A 12 -38.29 -12.21 -1.19
CA LEU A 12 -39.26 -11.10 -1.20
C LEU A 12 -40.66 -11.53 -0.76
N ILE A 13 -41.15 -12.68 -1.26
CA ILE A 13 -42.44 -13.25 -0.88
C ILE A 13 -42.46 -13.61 0.61
N LEU A 14 -41.39 -14.23 1.12
CA LEU A 14 -41.26 -14.56 2.54
C LEU A 14 -41.22 -13.31 3.43
N LEU A 15 -40.58 -12.23 2.96
CA LEU A 15 -40.47 -10.98 3.69
C LEU A 15 -41.81 -10.22 3.76
N LEU A 16 -42.58 -10.20 2.67
CA LEU A 16 -43.94 -9.62 2.67
C LEU A 16 -44.93 -10.43 3.51
N ARG A 17 -44.84 -11.76 3.49
CA ARG A 17 -45.84 -12.63 4.12
C ARG A 17 -45.56 -12.93 5.59
N TYR A 18 -44.29 -12.94 5.99
CA TYR A 18 -43.87 -13.24 7.36
C TYR A 18 -42.88 -12.19 7.89
N PRO A 19 -43.27 -10.89 7.96
CA PRO A 19 -42.37 -9.81 8.35
C PRO A 19 -41.80 -10.02 9.75
N ALA A 20 -42.61 -10.53 10.69
CA ALA A 20 -42.17 -10.79 12.06
C ALA A 20 -41.10 -11.90 12.20
N LYS A 21 -40.84 -12.70 11.14
CA LYS A 21 -39.88 -13.80 11.16
C LYS A 21 -38.71 -13.58 10.19
N ALA A 22 -38.99 -13.11 8.98
CA ALA A 22 -37.98 -12.91 7.94
C ALA A 22 -37.15 -11.63 8.14
N LEU A 23 -37.78 -10.57 8.65
CA LEU A 23 -37.13 -9.28 8.89
C LEU A 23 -36.03 -9.33 9.97
N PRO A 24 -36.23 -9.93 11.17
CA PRO A 24 -35.17 -10.02 12.17
C PRO A 24 -33.99 -10.88 11.70
N VAL A 25 -34.25 -11.96 10.94
CA VAL A 25 -33.18 -12.80 10.37
C VAL A 25 -32.36 -12.03 9.34
N SER A 26 -33.02 -11.29 8.45
CA SER A 26 -32.34 -10.48 7.44
C SER A 26 -31.55 -9.32 8.07
N LEU A 27 -32.10 -8.70 9.11
CA LEU A 27 -31.43 -7.64 9.86
C LEU A 27 -30.21 -8.17 10.62
N ALA A 28 -30.31 -9.35 11.24
CA ALA A 28 -29.18 -10.01 11.89
C ALA A 28 -28.07 -10.34 10.87
N ALA A 29 -28.44 -10.85 9.69
CA ALA A 29 -27.48 -11.11 8.61
C ALA A 29 -26.81 -9.82 8.12
N ALA A 30 -27.58 -8.75 7.88
CA ALA A 30 -27.06 -7.46 7.47
C ALA A 30 -26.14 -6.84 8.53
N ALA A 31 -26.50 -6.94 9.82
CA ALA A 31 -25.67 -6.48 10.92
C ALA A 31 -24.36 -7.26 10.99
N GLY A 32 -24.39 -8.59 10.86
CA GLY A 32 -23.18 -9.42 10.81
C GLY A 32 -22.26 -9.03 9.65
N LEU A 33 -22.82 -8.87 8.45
CA LEU A 33 -22.05 -8.39 7.28
C LEU A 33 -21.47 -6.98 7.50
N GLY A 34 -22.24 -6.08 8.12
CA GLY A 34 -21.81 -4.72 8.44
C GLY A 34 -20.65 -4.71 9.44
N ILE A 35 -20.68 -5.57 10.46
CA ILE A 35 -19.58 -5.70 11.43
C ILE A 35 -18.31 -6.18 10.74
N VAL A 36 -18.38 -7.24 9.92
CA VAL A 36 -17.21 -7.75 9.20
C VAL A 36 -16.63 -6.70 8.26
N ALA A 37 -17.49 -6.04 7.47
CA ALA A 37 -17.05 -4.96 6.58
C ALA A 37 -16.40 -3.80 7.35
N GLY A 38 -17.00 -3.39 8.47
CA GLY A 38 -16.46 -2.35 9.35
C GLY A 38 -15.10 -2.72 9.94
N MET A 39 -14.94 -3.96 10.37
CA MET A 39 -13.67 -4.47 10.94
C MET A 39 -12.56 -4.45 9.89
N VAL A 40 -12.84 -4.88 8.66
CA VAL A 40 -11.88 -4.84 7.53
C VAL A 40 -11.46 -3.41 7.22
N ILE A 41 -12.42 -2.48 7.11
CA ILE A 41 -12.13 -1.06 6.83
C ILE A 41 -11.28 -0.44 7.94
N TRP A 42 -11.55 -0.79 9.19
CA TRP A 42 -10.79 -0.25 10.32
C TRP A 42 -9.35 -0.78 10.36
N GLN A 43 -9.15 -2.06 10.06
CA GLN A 43 -7.82 -2.65 9.95
C GLN A 43 -7.00 -1.99 8.83
N ASP A 44 -7.61 -1.84 7.65
CA ASP A 44 -6.98 -1.17 6.50
C ASP A 44 -6.57 0.28 6.82
N LYS A 45 -7.45 1.03 7.50
CA LYS A 45 -7.13 2.40 7.94
C LYS A 45 -5.98 2.46 8.95
N ARG A 46 -5.88 1.51 9.88
CA ARG A 46 -4.76 1.49 10.84
C ARG A 46 -3.43 1.24 10.12
N ASP A 47 -3.40 0.33 9.16
CA ASP A 47 -2.17 -0.01 8.45
C ASP A 47 -1.73 1.14 7.54
N ALA A 48 -2.68 1.79 6.85
CA ALA A 48 -2.40 3.01 6.08
C ALA A 48 -1.79 4.12 6.96
N GLN A 49 -2.32 4.36 8.16
CA GLN A 49 -1.76 5.34 9.09
C GLN A 49 -0.34 4.98 9.57
N ARG A 50 -0.04 3.69 9.76
CA ARG A 50 1.31 3.24 10.12
C ARG A 50 2.30 3.41 8.96
N LEU A 51 1.84 3.21 7.73
CA LEU A 51 2.61 3.43 6.50
C LEU A 51 2.93 4.92 6.28
N GLU A 52 2.01 5.83 6.59
CA GLU A 52 2.26 7.28 6.54
C GLU A 52 3.36 7.74 7.52
N ARG A 53 3.55 7.01 8.63
CA ARG A 53 4.61 7.29 9.60
C ARG A 53 5.98 6.75 9.18
N LEU A 54 6.04 5.89 8.17
CA LEU A 54 7.30 5.55 7.51
C LEU A 54 7.65 6.72 6.59
N GLN A 55 8.79 7.36 6.84
CA GLN A 55 9.27 8.48 6.03
C GLN A 55 10.42 8.02 5.12
N PRO A 56 10.14 7.32 4.00
CA PRO A 56 11.18 6.92 3.06
C PRO A 56 11.69 8.15 2.31
N ARG A 57 12.96 8.49 2.53
CA ARG A 57 13.66 9.55 1.81
C ARG A 57 14.59 8.91 0.78
N LEU A 58 14.47 9.33 -0.47
CA LEU A 58 15.29 8.84 -1.58
C LEU A 58 16.02 10.00 -2.21
N ASN A 59 17.35 9.89 -2.27
CA ASN A 59 18.21 10.93 -2.81
C ASN A 59 19.17 10.34 -3.83
N TYR A 60 19.32 10.99 -4.97
CA TYR A 60 20.36 10.65 -5.93
C TYR A 60 21.72 11.09 -5.37
N ALA A 61 22.56 10.13 -4.99
CA ALA A 61 23.84 10.36 -4.31
C ALA A 61 24.94 9.43 -4.86
N PRO A 62 25.33 9.58 -6.15
CA PRO A 62 26.35 8.73 -6.77
C PRO A 62 27.72 8.82 -6.08
N GLU A 63 28.01 9.93 -5.38
CA GLU A 63 29.23 10.14 -4.59
C GLU A 63 29.27 9.28 -3.31
N LYS A 64 28.11 8.94 -2.75
CA LYS A 64 27.98 8.22 -1.46
C LYS A 64 27.67 6.74 -1.63
N CYS A 65 27.26 6.34 -2.81
CA CYS A 65 26.80 5.00 -3.11
C CYS A 65 27.72 4.29 -4.13
N PRO A 66 27.79 2.95 -4.10
CA PRO A 66 28.59 2.21 -5.06
C PRO A 66 28.05 2.31 -6.48
N THR A 67 28.92 2.06 -7.46
CA THR A 67 28.57 2.04 -8.88
C THR A 67 27.41 1.08 -9.16
N GLY A 68 26.44 1.55 -9.95
CA GLY A 68 25.22 0.79 -10.28
C GLY A 68 24.10 0.88 -9.24
N ARG A 69 24.34 1.50 -8.08
CA ARG A 69 23.30 1.74 -7.05
C ARG A 69 23.30 3.18 -6.52
N PRO A 70 23.17 4.21 -7.37
CA PRO A 70 23.44 5.60 -6.97
C PRO A 70 22.31 6.25 -6.15
N LEU A 71 21.25 5.51 -5.80
CA LEU A 71 20.10 6.06 -5.08
C LEU A 71 20.19 5.70 -3.59
N LEU A 72 20.45 6.69 -2.74
CA LEU A 72 20.49 6.51 -1.30
C LEU A 72 19.05 6.51 -0.76
N VAL A 73 18.65 5.44 -0.09
CA VAL A 73 17.39 5.35 0.64
C VAL A 73 17.64 5.45 2.13
N LEU A 74 16.79 6.20 2.83
CA LEU A 74 16.75 6.26 4.28
C LEU A 74 15.30 6.06 4.72
N ILE A 75 15.07 5.12 5.63
CA ILE A 75 13.75 4.79 6.16
C ILE A 75 13.80 4.90 7.67
N ASP A 76 12.94 5.73 8.22
CA ASP A 76 12.75 5.87 9.65
C ASP A 76 11.44 5.19 10.06
N ASN A 77 11.51 4.25 11.00
CA ASN A 77 10.31 3.67 11.59
C ASN A 77 9.80 4.54 12.73
N GLY A 78 9.00 5.55 12.40
CA GLY A 78 8.33 6.42 13.39
C GLY A 78 7.14 5.79 14.11
N ASN A 79 6.92 4.47 13.96
CA ASN A 79 5.87 3.75 14.67
C ASN A 79 6.38 3.17 15.99
N ASP A 80 5.45 2.89 16.89
CA ASP A 80 5.71 2.20 18.17
C ASP A 80 5.78 0.67 18.03
N VAL A 81 5.66 0.15 16.81
CA VAL A 81 5.69 -1.28 16.48
C VAL A 81 6.76 -1.59 15.43
N PRO A 82 7.43 -2.74 15.51
CA PRO A 82 8.43 -3.13 14.52
C PRO A 82 7.78 -3.38 13.15
N LEU A 83 8.43 -2.88 12.12
CA LEU A 83 8.15 -3.20 10.73
C LEU A 83 8.80 -4.55 10.42
N ARG A 84 8.07 -5.46 9.78
CA ARG A 84 8.57 -6.82 9.45
C ARG A 84 8.95 -6.96 7.98
N GLU A 85 8.15 -6.37 7.12
CA GLU A 85 8.35 -6.38 5.69
C GLU A 85 7.89 -5.05 5.11
N LEU A 86 8.62 -4.57 4.10
CA LEU A 86 8.25 -3.37 3.37
C LEU A 86 8.62 -3.52 1.90
N ARG A 87 7.66 -3.19 1.04
CA ARG A 87 7.76 -3.19 -0.42
C ARG A 87 7.34 -1.82 -0.91
N TRP A 88 8.02 -1.35 -1.94
CA TRP A 88 7.68 -0.08 -2.59
C TRP A 88 8.16 -0.09 -4.03
N LYS A 89 7.75 0.95 -4.75
CA LYS A 89 8.30 1.31 -6.05
C LYS A 89 9.01 2.65 -5.93
N VAL A 90 10.05 2.84 -6.73
CA VAL A 90 10.72 4.14 -6.86
C VAL A 90 10.08 4.87 -8.02
N ALA A 91 9.50 6.03 -7.74
CA ALA A 91 9.03 6.99 -8.73
C ALA A 91 10.08 8.08 -8.93
N ALA A 92 10.10 8.67 -10.11
CA ALA A 92 10.98 9.78 -10.46
C ALA A 92 10.18 10.91 -11.09
N TYR A 93 10.37 12.13 -10.61
CA TYR A 93 9.63 13.30 -11.03
C TYR A 93 10.58 14.40 -11.47
N ALA A 94 10.21 15.15 -12.51
CA ALA A 94 10.86 16.43 -12.74
C ALA A 94 10.41 17.42 -11.64
N PRO A 95 11.28 18.36 -11.21
CA PRO A 95 10.92 19.34 -10.19
C PRO A 95 9.67 20.13 -10.60
N GLY A 96 8.64 20.11 -9.75
CA GLY A 96 7.35 20.76 -10.01
C GLY A 96 6.40 20.00 -10.96
N ASP A 97 6.79 18.83 -11.45
CA ASP A 97 5.96 17.97 -12.27
C ASP A 97 5.32 16.84 -11.43
N THR A 98 4.22 16.29 -11.92
CA THR A 98 3.48 15.16 -11.32
C THR A 98 3.49 13.92 -12.20
N VAL A 99 4.10 13.98 -13.39
CA VAL A 99 4.26 12.81 -14.25
C VAL A 99 5.40 11.95 -13.75
N ASN A 100 5.09 10.69 -13.42
CA ASN A 100 6.11 9.71 -13.07
C ASN A 100 6.90 9.32 -14.32
N LEU A 101 8.20 9.58 -14.26
CA LEU A 101 9.18 9.32 -15.31
C LEU A 101 9.91 7.98 -15.12
N ALA A 102 9.70 7.30 -13.99
CA ALA A 102 10.15 5.92 -13.81
C ALA A 102 9.24 4.97 -14.58
N GLU A 103 9.83 4.04 -15.32
CA GLU A 103 9.11 3.06 -16.11
C GLU A 103 8.93 1.76 -15.34
N ASP A 104 7.68 1.30 -15.25
CA ASP A 104 7.32 0.01 -14.65
C ASP A 104 7.45 -1.11 -15.70
N THR A 105 8.70 -1.42 -16.06
CA THR A 105 9.01 -2.51 -17.00
C THR A 105 9.17 -3.84 -16.27
N TYR A 106 9.07 -4.96 -16.99
CA TYR A 106 9.35 -6.29 -16.41
C TYR A 106 10.76 -6.40 -15.82
N ALA A 107 11.71 -5.60 -16.32
CA ALA A 107 13.09 -5.55 -15.84
C ALA A 107 13.29 -4.60 -14.64
N ALA A 108 12.24 -3.94 -14.15
CA ALA A 108 12.35 -3.00 -13.05
C ALA A 108 12.84 -3.71 -11.75
N PRO A 109 13.80 -3.13 -11.01
CA PRO A 109 14.26 -3.71 -9.75
C PRO A 109 13.11 -3.84 -8.74
N ARG A 110 13.08 -4.97 -8.02
CA ARG A 110 12.18 -5.13 -6.87
C ARG A 110 12.83 -4.52 -5.64
N TYR A 111 12.39 -3.34 -5.26
CA TYR A 111 12.85 -2.67 -4.04
C TYR A 111 12.21 -3.32 -2.81
N ARG A 112 13.04 -3.69 -1.85
CA ARG A 112 12.63 -4.28 -0.57
C ARG A 112 13.27 -3.52 0.56
N GLY A 113 12.53 -3.41 1.66
CA GLY A 113 12.96 -2.78 2.89
C GLY A 113 14.05 -3.53 3.64
N PRO A 114 14.54 -2.92 4.74
CA PRO A 114 15.11 -3.72 5.81
C PRO A 114 14.03 -4.71 6.22
N GLY A 115 14.35 -5.98 6.48
CA GLY A 115 13.36 -6.93 6.97
C GLY A 115 12.73 -6.44 8.27
N GLU A 116 13.24 -6.91 9.40
CA GLU A 116 12.79 -6.39 10.68
C GLU A 116 13.44 -5.02 10.98
N LEU A 117 12.63 -3.98 11.18
CA LEU A 117 13.06 -2.64 11.58
C LEU A 117 12.32 -2.22 12.86
N LEU A 118 13.07 -2.12 13.95
CA LEU A 118 12.54 -1.83 15.29
C LEU A 118 11.86 -0.45 15.39
N PRO A 119 10.96 -0.24 16.36
CA PRO A 119 10.39 1.08 16.65
C PRO A 119 11.46 2.15 16.87
N GLY A 120 11.29 3.33 16.26
CA GLY A 120 12.21 4.46 16.40
C GLY A 120 13.59 4.27 15.75
N SER A 121 13.84 3.14 15.08
CA SER A 121 15.10 2.87 14.40
C SER A 121 15.10 3.37 12.95
N GLN A 122 16.32 3.55 12.42
CA GLN A 122 16.54 3.98 11.04
C GLN A 122 17.30 2.90 10.26
N TRP A 123 17.03 2.82 8.98
CA TRP A 123 17.78 1.98 8.04
C TRP A 123 18.14 2.76 6.79
N GLN A 124 19.33 2.47 6.27
CA GLN A 124 19.87 3.09 5.07
C GLN A 124 20.45 2.02 4.15
N ASP A 125 20.24 2.20 2.85
CA ASP A 125 20.87 1.37 1.81
C ASP A 125 21.03 2.16 0.50
N CYS A 126 21.80 1.62 -0.43
CA CYS A 126 21.99 2.14 -1.78
C CYS A 126 21.27 1.25 -2.79
N LEU A 127 20.39 1.83 -3.59
CA LEU A 127 19.49 1.16 -4.52
C LEU A 127 19.86 1.46 -5.98
N PRO A 128 19.60 0.51 -6.92
CA PRO A 128 19.68 0.79 -8.35
C PRO A 128 18.62 1.80 -8.78
N LEU A 129 18.93 2.61 -9.78
CA LEU A 129 17.94 3.48 -10.42
C LEU A 129 16.86 2.65 -11.13
N PRO A 130 15.59 3.08 -11.09
CA PRO A 130 14.59 2.52 -11.98
C PRO A 130 14.93 2.90 -13.43
N PRO A 131 14.47 2.12 -14.43
CA PRO A 131 14.49 2.58 -15.82
C PRO A 131 13.73 3.91 -15.90
N LEU A 132 14.33 4.90 -16.55
CA LEU A 132 13.75 6.24 -16.72
C LEU A 132 13.36 6.43 -18.18
N ARG A 133 12.29 7.18 -18.42
CA ARG A 133 11.93 7.64 -19.76
C ARG A 133 13.12 8.35 -20.41
N ALA A 134 13.28 8.14 -21.72
CA ALA A 134 14.38 8.73 -22.48
C ALA A 134 14.41 10.26 -22.38
N GLY A 135 15.62 10.84 -22.34
CA GLY A 135 15.84 12.29 -22.34
C GLY A 135 16.02 12.92 -20.95
N TYR A 136 15.74 12.19 -19.86
CA TYR A 136 15.90 12.71 -18.50
C TYR A 136 17.22 12.28 -17.85
N ARG A 137 17.85 13.19 -17.12
CA ARG A 137 19.07 12.91 -16.35
C ARG A 137 18.72 12.63 -14.89
N PRO A 138 19.24 11.56 -14.27
CA PRO A 138 18.90 11.24 -12.87
C PRO A 138 19.14 12.39 -11.89
N GLN A 139 20.23 13.14 -12.06
CA GLN A 139 20.60 14.26 -11.19
C GLN A 139 19.62 15.46 -11.19
N THR A 140 18.73 15.54 -12.19
CA THR A 140 17.74 16.61 -12.28
C THR A 140 16.36 16.18 -11.78
N LEU A 141 16.24 14.95 -11.26
CA LEU A 141 14.95 14.37 -10.85
C LEU A 141 14.84 14.27 -9.34
N GLU A 142 13.60 14.34 -8.87
CA GLU A 142 13.20 14.03 -7.51
C GLU A 142 12.73 12.58 -7.44
N PHE A 143 13.34 11.79 -6.57
CA PHE A 143 12.97 10.40 -6.37
C PHE A 143 12.08 10.26 -5.14
N ARG A 144 11.02 9.47 -5.26
CA ARG A 144 10.05 9.24 -4.17
C ARG A 144 9.73 7.75 -4.08
N ALA A 145 9.45 7.27 -2.88
CA ALA A 145 8.91 5.93 -2.70
C ALA A 145 7.39 6.00 -2.81
N GLU A 146 6.82 5.15 -3.65
CA GLU A 146 5.39 5.07 -3.88
C GLU A 146 4.89 3.64 -3.77
N GLY A 147 3.57 3.50 -3.57
CA GLY A 147 2.93 2.21 -3.40
C GLY A 147 3.53 1.44 -2.21
N LEU A 148 3.79 2.15 -1.11
CA LEU A 148 4.29 1.56 0.13
C LEU A 148 3.33 0.47 0.59
N GLN A 149 3.84 -0.73 0.74
CA GLN A 149 3.12 -1.89 1.26
C GLN A 149 3.99 -2.54 2.31
N GLY A 150 3.54 -2.56 3.55
CA GLY A 150 4.30 -3.09 4.65
C GLY A 150 3.43 -3.86 5.63
N ASN A 151 4.07 -4.69 6.42
CA ASN A 151 3.44 -5.41 7.51
C ASN A 151 4.17 -5.10 8.82
N PHE A 152 3.40 -4.87 9.88
CA PHE A 152 3.91 -4.57 11.22
C PHE A 152 3.60 -5.75 12.14
N SER A 153 4.32 -5.89 13.26
CA SER A 153 3.86 -6.82 14.29
C SER A 153 2.63 -6.25 15.01
N ASP A 154 1.73 -7.15 15.41
CA ASP A 154 0.62 -6.86 16.32
C ASP A 154 1.09 -6.63 17.77
#